data_AF-A0A7S3SZL0-F1
#
_entry.id   AF-A0A7S3SZL0-F1
#
_cell.length_a   1.000
_cell.length_b   1.000
_cell.length_c   1.000
_cell.angle_alpha   90.00
_cell.angle_beta   90.00
_cell.angle_gamma   90.00
#
_symmetry.space_group_name_H-M   'P 1'
#
loop_
_entity.id
_entity.type
_entity.pdbx_description
1 polymer ?
#
loop_
_entity_poly.entity_id
_entity_poly.type
_entity_poly.pdbx_seq_one_letter_code
_entity_poly.pdbx_strand_id
1 'polypeptide(L)'
;HPNVEVPKQSDKVRICGDSLQFNMVGGVTDEQVETFLKECKARQLPAELFGHKNNARNFVNWRFSLPDQPLPKTAAMLSRAIDIRLPLTWENEDFVLLCQVVEEALEAALGPKKD
;
A
#
# COMPACT_ATOMS: atom_id res chain seq x y z
N HIS A 1 12.58 4.09 -0.52
CA HIS A 1 12.47 4.13 -1.99
C HIS A 1 11.93 5.48 -2.46
N PRO A 2 12.40 6.11 -3.57
CA PRO A 2 11.95 7.45 -4.01
C PRO A 2 10.46 7.53 -4.39
N ASN A 3 9.87 6.42 -4.80
CA ASN A 3 8.44 6.33 -5.16
C ASN A 3 7.54 5.83 -4.01
N VAL A 4 8.02 5.87 -2.76
CA VAL A 4 7.24 5.46 -1.59
C VAL A 4 7.20 6.58 -0.58
N GLU A 5 6.00 6.91 -0.12
CA GLU A 5 5.76 7.83 0.98
C GLU A 5 5.03 7.09 2.11
N VAL A 6 5.63 7.05 3.30
CA VAL A 6 4.98 6.53 4.51
C VAL A 6 4.34 7.73 5.23
N PRO A 7 3.00 7.78 5.38
CA PRO A 7 2.34 8.90 6.06
C PRO A 7 2.85 9.07 7.49
N LYS A 8 3.03 10.32 7.92
CA LYS A 8 3.41 10.61 9.31
C LYS A 8 2.27 10.22 10.24
N GLN A 9 2.58 9.41 11.25
CA GLN A 9 1.63 9.06 12.29
C GLN A 9 1.31 10.27 13.18
N SER A 10 0.05 10.42 13.55
CA SER A 10 -0.37 11.45 14.50
C SER A 10 0.11 11.12 15.92
N ASP A 11 0.67 12.09 16.63
CA ASP A 11 1.14 11.94 18.03
C ASP A 11 0.00 11.57 19.01
N LYS A 12 -1.26 11.73 18.58
CA LYS A 12 -2.46 11.37 19.36
C LYS A 12 -2.84 9.89 19.24
N VAL A 13 -2.21 9.15 18.35
CA VAL A 13 -2.59 7.75 18.05
C VAL A 13 -1.59 6.79 18.69
N ARG A 14 -2.11 5.81 19.43
CA ARG A 14 -1.35 4.61 19.81
C ARG A 14 -1.55 3.55 18.73
N ILE A 15 -0.45 3.09 18.14
CA ILE A 15 -0.49 2.08 17.08
C ILE A 15 -0.75 0.68 17.64
N CYS A 16 -1.48 -0.14 16.88
CA CYS A 16 -1.66 -1.57 17.16
C CYS A 16 -0.47 -2.40 16.63
N GLY A 17 0.12 -1.97 15.49
CA GLY A 17 1.25 -2.65 14.86
C GLY A 17 0.90 -3.87 14.03
N ASP A 18 -0.36 -3.99 13.57
CA ASP A 18 -0.86 -5.15 12.82
C ASP A 18 -0.84 -4.97 11.28
N SER A 19 -0.43 -3.79 10.82
CA SER A 19 -0.39 -3.42 9.41
C SER A 19 0.59 -2.28 9.16
N LEU A 20 1.12 -2.23 7.93
CA LEU A 20 1.93 -1.14 7.39
C LEU A 20 1.22 -0.57 6.17
N GLN A 21 0.97 0.74 6.18
CA GLN A 21 0.44 1.47 5.03
C GLN A 21 1.45 2.46 4.47
N PHE A 22 1.50 2.55 3.14
CA PHE A 22 2.29 3.56 2.43
C PHE A 22 1.61 3.92 1.10
N ASN A 23 2.00 5.07 0.54
CA ASN A 23 1.53 5.51 -0.77
C ASN A 23 2.63 5.35 -1.82
N MET A 24 2.25 4.86 -3.00
CA MET A 24 3.10 4.90 -4.19
C MET A 24 3.02 6.28 -4.85
N VAL A 25 4.16 6.98 -4.93
CA VAL A 25 4.25 8.38 -5.38
C VAL A 25 5.17 8.53 -6.60
N GLY A 26 5.22 9.73 -7.20
CA GLY A 26 6.14 10.01 -8.31
C GLY A 26 5.65 9.49 -9.67
N GLY A 27 4.34 9.49 -9.90
CA GLY A 27 3.75 9.19 -11.22
C GLY A 27 3.62 7.70 -11.55
N VAL A 28 3.60 6.83 -10.54
CA VAL A 28 3.38 5.38 -10.71
C VAL A 28 2.05 5.13 -11.43
N THR A 29 2.06 4.28 -12.48
CA THR A 29 0.88 3.92 -13.26
C THR A 29 0.08 2.78 -12.62
N ASP A 30 -1.14 2.55 -13.10
CA ASP A 30 -1.98 1.45 -12.59
C ASP A 30 -1.36 0.08 -12.88
N GLU A 31 -0.78 -0.10 -14.07
CA GLU A 31 -0.07 -1.33 -14.47
C GLU A 31 1.14 -1.62 -13.57
N GLN A 32 1.84 -0.56 -13.14
CA GLN A 32 2.95 -0.70 -12.21
C GLN A 32 2.48 -1.09 -10.81
N VAL A 33 1.36 -0.53 -10.33
CA VAL A 33 0.75 -0.98 -9.07
C VAL A 33 0.36 -2.46 -9.17
N GLU A 34 -0.32 -2.86 -10.23
CA GLU A 34 -0.71 -4.26 -10.45
C GLU A 34 0.49 -5.20 -10.49
N THR A 35 1.58 -4.78 -11.16
CA THR A 35 2.84 -5.53 -11.20
C THR A 35 3.44 -5.66 -9.81
N PHE A 36 3.52 -4.57 -9.05
CA PHE A 36 3.99 -4.57 -7.66
C PHE A 36 3.19 -5.55 -6.79
N LEU A 37 1.85 -5.51 -6.84
CA LEU A 37 0.99 -6.41 -6.08
C LEU A 37 1.23 -7.88 -6.44
N LYS A 38 1.43 -8.18 -7.73
CA LYS A 38 1.75 -9.52 -8.22
C LYS A 38 3.11 -10.00 -7.71
N GLU A 39 4.13 -9.15 -7.78
CA GLU A 39 5.50 -9.46 -7.33
C GLU A 39 5.57 -9.69 -5.81
N CYS A 40 4.85 -8.88 -5.03
CA CYS A 40 4.64 -9.08 -3.60
C CYS A 40 4.00 -10.44 -3.30
N LYS A 41 2.89 -10.76 -3.99
CA LYS A 41 2.21 -12.06 -3.83
C LYS A 41 3.11 -13.25 -4.21
N ALA A 42 3.89 -13.13 -5.29
CA ALA A 42 4.82 -14.17 -5.72
C ALA A 42 5.92 -14.46 -4.67
N ARG A 43 6.31 -13.43 -3.90
CA ARG A 43 7.26 -13.53 -2.77
C ARG A 43 6.59 -13.85 -1.43
N GLN A 44 5.35 -14.34 -1.44
CA GLN A 44 4.59 -14.72 -0.25
C GLN A 44 4.29 -13.57 0.72
N LEU A 45 4.38 -12.33 0.25
CA LEU A 45 4.03 -11.12 1.02
C LEU A 45 2.85 -10.41 0.33
N PRO A 46 1.60 -10.87 0.51
CA PRO A 46 0.47 -10.24 -0.15
C PRO A 46 0.28 -8.79 0.33
N ALA A 47 0.31 -7.86 -0.63
CA ALA A 47 -0.06 -6.47 -0.43
C ALA A 47 -1.46 -6.21 -1.01
N GLU A 48 -2.18 -5.25 -0.46
CA GLU A 48 -3.50 -4.84 -0.94
C GLU A 48 -3.50 -3.37 -1.34
N LEU A 49 -4.16 -3.06 -2.46
CA LEU A 49 -4.48 -1.69 -2.84
C LEU A 49 -5.84 -1.29 -2.26
N PHE A 50 -5.90 -0.19 -1.51
CA PHE A 50 -7.17 0.27 -0.94
C PHE A 50 -8.18 0.71 -1.99
N GLY A 51 -7.74 1.29 -3.11
CA GLY A 51 -8.58 1.67 -4.23
C GLY A 51 -9.06 0.48 -5.09
N HIS A 52 -8.63 -0.75 -4.79
CA HIS A 52 -9.08 -1.92 -5.55
C HIS A 52 -10.60 -2.09 -5.45
N LYS A 53 -11.24 -2.47 -6.56
CA LYS A 53 -12.71 -2.58 -6.69
C LYS A 53 -13.38 -3.52 -5.68
N ASN A 54 -12.63 -4.47 -5.12
CA ASN A 54 -13.16 -5.41 -4.12
C ASN A 54 -12.69 -5.11 -2.70
N ASN A 55 -11.91 -4.03 -2.48
CA ASN A 55 -11.43 -3.69 -1.16
C ASN A 55 -12.54 -2.97 -0.37
N ALA A 56 -12.79 -3.40 0.86
CA ALA A 56 -13.79 -2.80 1.74
C ALA A 56 -13.46 -1.34 2.10
N ARG A 57 -12.20 -0.93 2.01
CA ARG A 57 -11.76 0.46 2.25
C ARG A 57 -12.04 1.40 1.08
N ASN A 58 -12.37 0.87 -0.09
CA ASN A 58 -12.81 1.70 -1.21
C ASN A 58 -14.26 2.14 -0.99
N PHE A 59 -14.45 3.44 -0.71
CA PHE A 59 -15.77 4.01 -0.46
C PHE A 59 -16.75 3.85 -1.64
N VAL A 60 -16.25 3.65 -2.87
CA VAL A 60 -17.07 3.37 -4.06
C VAL A 60 -17.91 2.10 -3.87
N ASN A 61 -17.49 1.19 -2.99
CA ASN A 61 -18.19 -0.06 -2.71
C ASN A 61 -19.28 0.06 -1.63
N TRP A 62 -19.37 1.19 -0.94
CA TRP A 62 -20.26 1.35 0.21
C TRP A 62 -21.68 1.65 -0.25
N ARG A 63 -22.64 0.79 0.10
CA ARG A 63 -24.07 0.97 -0.28
C ARG A 63 -24.89 1.81 0.70
N PHE A 64 -24.44 1.91 1.94
CA PHE A 64 -25.22 2.50 3.05
C PHE A 64 -24.60 3.79 3.62
N SER A 65 -23.42 4.18 3.13
CA SER A 65 -22.68 5.36 3.61
C SER A 65 -21.98 6.04 2.44
N LEU A 66 -22.73 6.27 1.36
CA LEU A 66 -22.23 6.98 0.20
C LEU A 66 -21.95 8.44 0.56
N PRO A 67 -20.86 9.03 0.06
CA PRO A 67 -20.65 10.46 0.21
C PRO A 67 -21.68 11.23 -0.61
N ASP A 68 -22.21 12.31 -0.05
CA ASP A 68 -23.20 13.18 -0.72
C ASP A 68 -22.60 13.90 -1.96
N GLN A 69 -21.27 13.94 -2.06
CA GLN A 69 -20.53 14.59 -3.14
C GLN A 69 -19.35 13.71 -3.60
N PRO A 70 -18.88 13.86 -4.86
CA PRO A 70 -17.67 13.20 -5.32
C PRO A 70 -16.47 13.52 -4.41
N LEU A 71 -15.66 12.50 -4.09
CA LEU A 71 -14.45 12.63 -3.28
C LEU A 71 -13.18 12.39 -4.12
N PRO A 72 -12.85 13.28 -5.08
CA PRO A 72 -11.75 13.04 -6.02
C PRO A 72 -10.38 12.95 -5.33
N LYS A 73 -10.16 13.72 -4.24
CA LYS A 73 -8.92 13.65 -3.46
C LYS A 73 -8.76 12.30 -2.76
N THR A 74 -9.85 11.79 -2.17
CA THR A 74 -9.85 10.47 -1.52
C THR A 74 -9.64 9.38 -2.54
N ALA A 75 -10.34 9.43 -3.69
CA ALA A 75 -10.17 8.47 -4.77
C ALA A 75 -8.72 8.41 -5.27
N ALA A 76 -8.10 9.58 -5.49
CA ALA A 76 -6.70 9.67 -5.93
C ALA A 76 -5.70 9.14 -4.87
N MET A 77 -5.98 9.32 -3.59
CA MET A 77 -5.15 8.74 -2.52
C MET A 77 -5.31 7.21 -2.47
N LEU A 78 -6.54 6.70 -2.50
CA LEU A 78 -6.81 5.26 -2.44
C LEU A 78 -6.24 4.49 -3.63
N SER A 79 -6.14 5.11 -4.81
CA SER A 79 -5.53 4.46 -5.99
C SER A 79 -4.03 4.20 -5.85
N ARG A 80 -3.37 4.74 -4.81
CA ARG A 80 -1.95 4.53 -4.53
C ARG A 80 -1.65 4.07 -3.11
N ALA A 81 -2.65 3.93 -2.25
CA ALA A 81 -2.49 3.47 -0.87
C ALA A 81 -2.39 1.94 -0.80
N ILE A 82 -1.22 1.46 -0.43
CA ILE A 82 -0.88 0.06 -0.23
C ILE A 82 -0.97 -0.29 1.25
N ASP A 83 -1.45 -1.48 1.55
CA ASP A 83 -1.51 -2.08 2.88
C ASP A 83 -0.87 -3.46 2.88
N ILE A 84 -0.05 -3.71 3.89
CA ILE A 84 0.56 -5.01 4.15
C ILE A 84 0.21 -5.38 5.60
N ARG A 85 -0.33 -6.58 5.78
CA ARG A 85 -0.65 -7.13 7.11
C ARG A 85 0.65 -7.57 7.79
N LEU A 86 0.77 -7.29 9.08
CA LEU A 86 1.91 -7.68 9.91
C LEU A 86 1.44 -8.76 10.89
N PRO A 87 1.79 -10.03 10.68
CA PRO A 87 1.55 -11.11 11.63
C PRO A 87 2.12 -10.83 13.02
N LEU A 88 1.36 -11.18 14.06
CA LEU A 88 1.78 -11.02 15.46
C LEU A 88 2.91 -11.96 15.88
N THR A 89 3.24 -12.95 15.05
CA THR A 89 4.32 -13.92 15.28
C THR A 89 5.65 -13.48 14.68
N TRP A 90 5.69 -12.32 14.03
CA TRP A 90 6.91 -11.80 13.41
C TRP A 90 7.84 -11.17 14.43
N GLU A 91 9.13 -11.41 14.21
CA GLU A 91 10.23 -10.85 14.97
C GLU A 91 10.91 -9.73 14.16
N ASN A 92 11.93 -9.09 14.74
CA ASN A 92 12.59 -7.94 14.12
C ASN A 92 13.16 -8.25 12.73
N GLU A 93 13.68 -9.47 12.54
CA GLU A 93 14.26 -9.94 11.29
C GLU A 93 13.22 -10.07 10.17
N ASP A 94 11.96 -10.40 10.49
CA ASP A 94 10.88 -10.49 9.51
C ASP A 94 10.56 -9.12 8.90
N PHE A 95 10.70 -8.04 9.67
CA PHE A 95 10.51 -6.68 9.14
C PHE A 95 11.64 -6.26 8.19
N VAL A 96 12.87 -6.74 8.41
CA VAL A 96 13.98 -6.54 7.48
C VAL A 96 13.68 -7.26 6.16
N LEU A 97 13.23 -8.51 6.25
CA LEU A 97 12.84 -9.30 5.09
C LEU A 97 11.64 -8.68 4.34
N LEU A 98 10.65 -8.17 5.08
CA LEU A 98 9.53 -7.41 4.50
C LEU A 98 10.03 -6.22 3.67
N CYS A 99 10.95 -5.42 4.22
CA CYS A 99 11.50 -4.28 3.49
C CYS A 99 12.23 -4.72 2.22
N GLN A 100 13.03 -5.80 2.27
CA GLN A 100 13.71 -6.35 1.10
C GLN A 100 12.73 -6.80 0.03
N VAL A 101 11.71 -7.57 0.40
CA VAL A 101 10.67 -8.04 -0.53
C VAL A 101 9.92 -6.87 -1.17
N VAL A 102 9.60 -5.83 -0.39
CA VAL A 102 8.95 -4.62 -0.88
C VAL A 102 9.85 -3.86 -1.86
N GLU A 103 11.14 -3.70 -1.55
CA GLU A 103 12.09 -3.02 -2.44
C GLU A 103 12.31 -3.78 -3.75
N GLU A 104 12.45 -5.11 -3.71
CA GLU A 104 12.56 -5.94 -4.92
C GLU A 104 11.28 -5.88 -5.77
N ALA A 105 10.11 -5.92 -5.13
CA ALA A 105 8.84 -5.81 -5.85
C ALA A 105 8.67 -4.42 -6.49
N LEU A 106 9.14 -3.37 -5.82
CA LEU A 106 9.17 -2.01 -6.38
C LEU A 106 10.11 -1.93 -7.58
N GLU A 107 11.30 -2.50 -7.49
CA GLU A 107 12.26 -2.51 -8.59
C GLU A 107 11.73 -3.29 -9.81
N ALA A 108 11.12 -4.45 -9.59
CA ALA A 108 10.49 -5.22 -10.66
C ALA A 108 9.35 -4.46 -11.35
N ALA A 109 8.59 -3.66 -10.61
CA ALA A 109 7.45 -2.90 -11.13
C ALA A 109 7.84 -1.54 -11.76
N LEU A 110 8.82 -0.85 -11.17
CA LEU A 110 9.16 0.53 -11.51
C LEU A 110 10.46 0.66 -12.32
N GLY A 111 11.22 -0.43 -12.43
CA GLY A 111 12.60 -0.42 -12.91
C GLY A 111 13.59 -0.08 -11.81
N PRO A 112 14.90 -0.03 -12.14
CA PRO A 112 15.95 0.22 -11.17
C PRO A 112 15.76 1.59 -10.49
N LYS A 113 16.12 1.64 -9.22
CA LYS A 113 16.11 2.87 -8.43
C LYS A 113 16.96 3.92 -9.14
N LYS A 114 16.38 5.07 -9.48
CA LYS A 114 17.14 6.22 -9.97
C LYS A 114 17.95 6.78 -8.79
N ASP A 115 19.26 6.90 -8.97
CA ASP A 115 20.20 7.49 -8.01
C ASP A 115 19.84 8.93 -7.63
#